data_AF-A0A096H123-F1
#
_entry.id   AF-A0A096H123-F1
#
_cell.length_a   1.000
_cell.length_b   1.000
_cell.length_c   1.000
_cell.angle_alpha   90.00
_cell.angle_beta   90.00
_cell.angle_gamma   90.00
#
_symmetry.space_group_name_H-M   'P 1'
#
loop_
_entity.id
_entity.type
_entity.pdbx_description
1 polymer ?
#
loop_
_entity_poly.entity_id
_entity_poly.type
_entity_poly.pdbx_seq_one_letter_code
_entity_poly.pdbx_strand_id
1 'polypeptide(L)'
;MARITASVFTSHVPAIGAAMDMGKTQEAYWAPLFKGYDFSRQWMKDNKPDVVLLVYNDHATAFSLDCIPTFAIGTAAEFQPADEGWGPRPVPKVVGHPDLASHIAQSVIQQDFDLTIVNKMDVDHGLTVPLSLMCGEQDPKTGSWPCPVIPFAVNVVQYPVPTGQRCFNLGRAIRKAVESYDQDINVHIWGTGGMSHQLQGARAGLINKEWDNQ
;
A
#
# COMPACT_ATOMS: atom_id res chain seq x y z
N MET A 1 15.31 -2.70 19.41
CA MET A 1 15.21 -1.54 18.50
C MET A 1 14.42 -1.96 17.29
N ALA A 2 13.53 -1.09 16.80
CA ALA A 2 12.69 -1.40 15.67
C ALA A 2 13.52 -1.82 14.46
N ARG A 3 13.02 -2.79 13.70
CA ARG A 3 13.75 -3.40 12.58
C ARG A 3 12.82 -3.70 11.43
N ILE A 4 13.33 -3.52 10.22
CA ILE A 4 12.63 -3.98 9.02
C ILE A 4 12.92 -5.47 8.84
N THR A 5 11.91 -6.31 8.99
CA THR A 5 12.06 -7.79 8.93
C THR A 5 11.78 -8.36 7.55
N ALA A 6 10.97 -7.68 6.74
CA ALA A 6 10.68 -8.12 5.38
C ALA A 6 10.20 -6.97 4.48
N SER A 7 10.19 -7.25 3.18
CA SER A 7 9.50 -6.43 2.19
C SER A 7 8.60 -7.28 1.31
N VAL A 8 7.44 -6.73 0.95
CA VAL A 8 6.45 -7.41 0.11
C VAL A 8 6.17 -6.53 -1.12
N PHE A 9 6.14 -7.15 -2.30
CA PHE A 9 5.73 -6.49 -3.53
C PHE A 9 4.54 -7.21 -4.13
N THR A 10 3.49 -6.48 -4.47
CA THR A 10 2.23 -7.07 -4.93
C THR A 10 1.45 -6.09 -5.81
N SER A 11 0.73 -6.62 -6.80
CA SER A 11 -0.21 -5.81 -7.57
C SER A 11 -1.39 -5.36 -6.69
N HIS A 12 -2.04 -4.27 -7.06
CA HIS A 12 -3.19 -3.70 -6.33
C HIS A 12 -4.42 -3.46 -7.22
N VAL A 13 -4.48 -4.08 -8.40
CA VAL A 13 -5.56 -3.83 -9.38
C VAL A 13 -6.96 -4.01 -8.76
N PRO A 14 -7.88 -3.04 -8.91
CA PRO A 14 -9.18 -3.04 -8.22
C PRO A 14 -10.07 -4.23 -8.60
N ALA A 15 -9.94 -4.74 -9.84
CA ALA A 15 -10.67 -5.92 -10.30
C ALA A 15 -10.40 -7.17 -9.44
N ILE A 16 -9.21 -7.28 -8.83
CA ILE A 16 -8.88 -8.37 -7.90
C ILE A 16 -9.71 -8.23 -6.62
N GLY A 17 -9.79 -7.02 -6.06
CA GLY A 17 -10.63 -6.72 -4.90
C GLY A 17 -12.10 -7.04 -5.18
N ALA A 18 -12.60 -6.59 -6.33
CA ALA A 18 -13.97 -6.89 -6.75
C ALA A 18 -14.23 -8.40 -6.89
N ALA A 19 -13.28 -9.18 -7.42
CA ALA A 19 -13.41 -10.63 -7.50
C ALA A 19 -13.49 -11.31 -6.13
N MET A 20 -12.75 -10.81 -5.13
CA MET A 20 -12.86 -11.28 -3.75
C MET A 20 -14.22 -10.92 -3.14
N ASP A 21 -14.60 -9.65 -3.22
CA ASP A 21 -15.81 -9.12 -2.60
C ASP A 21 -17.09 -9.78 -3.18
N MET A 22 -17.05 -10.24 -4.43
CA MET A 22 -18.14 -10.97 -5.10
C MET A 22 -18.05 -12.51 -4.99
N GLY A 23 -17.07 -13.06 -4.26
CA GLY A 23 -16.92 -14.52 -4.11
C GLY A 23 -16.50 -15.26 -5.41
N LYS A 24 -15.83 -14.56 -6.33
CA LYS A 24 -15.43 -15.09 -7.65
C LYS A 24 -14.03 -15.69 -7.68
N THR A 25 -13.39 -15.85 -6.52
CA THR A 25 -11.98 -16.26 -6.41
C THR A 25 -11.70 -17.65 -6.98
N GLN A 26 -12.72 -18.51 -7.07
CA GLN A 26 -12.63 -19.88 -7.61
C GLN A 26 -12.98 -19.99 -9.10
N GLU A 27 -13.42 -18.91 -9.75
CA GLU A 27 -13.69 -18.93 -11.18
C GLU A 27 -12.40 -19.19 -11.98
N ALA A 28 -12.50 -19.89 -13.12
CA ALA A 28 -11.34 -20.35 -13.88
C ALA A 28 -10.35 -19.24 -14.26
N TYR A 29 -10.83 -18.03 -14.51
CA TYR A 29 -9.99 -16.85 -14.79
C TYR A 29 -9.17 -16.41 -13.57
N TRP A 30 -9.78 -16.44 -12.38
CA TRP A 30 -9.21 -15.90 -11.14
C TRP A 30 -8.43 -16.92 -10.32
N ALA A 31 -8.81 -18.21 -10.39
CA ALA A 31 -8.25 -19.27 -9.58
C ALA A 31 -6.70 -19.35 -9.65
N PRO A 32 -6.03 -19.21 -10.82
CA PRO A 32 -4.57 -19.23 -10.87
C PRO A 32 -3.92 -18.07 -10.10
N LEU A 33 -4.53 -16.87 -10.15
CA LEU A 33 -4.03 -15.71 -9.42
C LEU A 33 -4.13 -15.95 -7.91
N PHE A 34 -5.30 -16.33 -7.41
CA PHE A 34 -5.50 -16.52 -5.96
C PHE A 34 -4.70 -17.69 -5.41
N LYS A 35 -4.57 -18.79 -6.16
CA LYS A 35 -3.67 -19.89 -5.82
C LYS A 35 -2.21 -19.42 -5.71
N GLY A 36 -1.79 -18.46 -6.54
CA GLY A 36 -0.48 -17.83 -6.46
C GLY A 36 -0.23 -17.09 -5.13
N TYR A 37 -1.28 -16.63 -4.45
CA TYR A 37 -1.17 -15.98 -3.14
C TYR A 37 -1.24 -16.94 -1.95
N ASP A 38 -1.51 -18.24 -2.14
CA ASP A 38 -1.63 -19.20 -1.03
C ASP A 38 -0.35 -19.24 -0.17
N PHE A 39 0.81 -19.29 -0.82
CA PHE A 39 2.11 -19.23 -0.13
C PHE A 39 2.27 -17.90 0.61
N SER A 40 2.01 -16.77 -0.06
CA SER A 40 2.16 -15.44 0.53
C SER A 40 1.24 -15.24 1.74
N ARG A 41 0.01 -15.76 1.69
CA ARG A 41 -0.94 -15.75 2.81
C ARG A 41 -0.45 -16.58 3.98
N GLN A 42 0.10 -17.77 3.71
CA GLN A 42 0.67 -18.60 4.77
C GLN A 42 1.91 -17.94 5.38
N TRP A 43 2.83 -17.46 4.53
CA TRP A 43 4.02 -16.74 4.97
C TRP A 43 3.67 -15.51 5.82
N MET A 44 2.63 -14.77 5.46
CA MET A 44 2.14 -13.60 6.20
C MET A 44 1.63 -13.96 7.61
N LYS A 45 1.01 -15.14 7.77
CA LYS A 45 0.60 -15.66 9.09
C LYS A 45 1.82 -16.04 9.93
N ASP A 46 2.80 -16.69 9.32
CA ASP A 46 4.00 -17.17 10.00
C ASP A 46 5.00 -16.04 10.32
N ASN A 47 4.93 -14.93 9.60
CA ASN A 47 5.84 -13.78 9.70
C ASN A 47 5.06 -12.48 9.93
N LYS A 48 4.09 -12.50 10.85
CA LYS A 48 3.28 -11.32 11.16
C LYS A 48 4.15 -10.16 11.70
N PRO A 49 4.14 -8.96 11.08
CA PRO A 49 4.79 -7.78 11.61
C PRO A 49 3.92 -7.13 12.69
N ASP A 50 4.55 -6.25 13.46
CA ASP A 50 3.86 -5.35 14.38
C ASP A 50 3.23 -4.17 13.62
N VAL A 51 3.80 -3.78 12.47
CA VAL A 51 3.27 -2.70 11.62
C VAL A 51 3.75 -2.85 10.18
N VAL A 52 2.89 -2.45 9.23
CA VAL A 52 3.22 -2.36 7.81
C VAL A 52 3.31 -0.88 7.42
N LEU A 53 4.41 -0.44 6.82
CA LEU A 53 4.42 0.79 6.04
C LEU A 53 4.12 0.42 4.57
N LEU A 54 2.97 0.85 4.08
CA LEU A 54 2.45 0.45 2.78
C LEU A 54 2.59 1.60 1.78
N VAL A 55 3.53 1.43 0.86
CA VAL A 55 3.80 2.34 -0.25
C VAL A 55 2.86 2.02 -1.42
N TYR A 56 2.08 3.00 -1.82
CA TYR A 56 1.15 2.92 -2.94
C TYR A 56 1.04 4.29 -3.61
N ASN A 57 0.35 4.37 -4.73
CA ASN A 57 -0.13 5.63 -5.26
C ASN A 57 -1.63 5.75 -5.02
N ASP A 58 -2.07 6.93 -4.61
CA ASP A 58 -3.50 7.27 -4.64
C ASP A 58 -3.95 7.42 -6.10
N HIS A 59 -5.17 6.96 -6.40
CA HIS A 59 -5.74 6.94 -7.75
C HIS A 59 -6.70 8.11 -7.99
N ALA A 60 -6.32 9.31 -7.51
CA ALA A 60 -7.13 10.52 -7.52
C ALA A 60 -8.39 10.41 -6.65
N THR A 61 -8.23 9.82 -5.47
CA THR A 61 -9.30 9.55 -4.52
C THR A 61 -9.15 10.44 -3.29
N ALA A 62 -8.07 10.24 -2.52
CA ALA A 62 -7.73 11.14 -1.40
C ALA A 62 -7.12 12.47 -1.90
N PHE A 63 -6.42 12.44 -3.04
CA PHE A 63 -5.73 13.59 -3.60
C PHE A 63 -6.31 13.95 -4.97
N SER A 64 -7.22 14.92 -4.98
CA SER A 64 -7.75 15.52 -6.21
C SER A 64 -6.71 16.45 -6.88
N LEU A 65 -7.09 17.08 -7.99
CA LEU A 65 -6.29 18.13 -8.62
C LEU A 65 -6.04 19.36 -7.72
N ASP A 66 -6.78 19.49 -6.62
CA ASP A 66 -6.61 20.60 -5.67
C ASP A 66 -5.32 20.46 -4.85
N CYS A 67 -4.84 19.24 -4.64
CA CYS A 67 -3.61 18.98 -3.89
C CYS A 67 -2.93 17.70 -4.35
N ILE A 68 -1.74 17.83 -4.92
CA ILE A 68 -0.97 16.70 -5.49
C ILE A 68 0.39 16.61 -4.76
N PRO A 69 0.47 15.91 -3.63
CA PRO A 69 1.73 15.75 -2.90
C PRO A 69 2.66 14.78 -3.64
N THR A 70 3.96 15.07 -3.69
CA THR A 70 4.94 14.12 -4.25
C THR A 70 5.04 12.85 -3.39
N PHE A 71 5.20 13.04 -2.08
CA PHE A 71 5.22 11.99 -1.07
C PHE A 71 4.32 12.41 0.09
N ALA A 72 3.37 11.56 0.48
CA ALA A 72 2.48 11.81 1.59
C ALA A 72 2.48 10.62 2.56
N ILE A 73 2.58 10.90 3.85
CA ILE A 73 2.53 9.91 4.93
C ILE A 73 1.26 10.12 5.76
N GLY A 74 0.47 9.04 5.90
CA GLY A 74 -0.70 9.01 6.77
C GLY A 74 -0.28 8.84 8.22
N THR A 75 -0.64 9.81 9.06
CA THR A 75 -0.31 9.84 10.51
C THR A 75 -1.53 9.65 11.41
N ALA A 76 -2.71 9.44 10.82
CA ALA A 76 -3.96 9.22 11.54
C ALA A 76 -3.98 7.88 12.29
N ALA A 77 -4.84 7.79 13.31
CA ALA A 77 -5.08 6.55 14.05
C ALA A 77 -5.91 5.53 13.25
N GLU A 78 -6.68 6.00 12.26
CA GLU A 78 -7.49 5.15 11.40
C GLU A 78 -7.74 5.81 10.04
N PHE A 79 -8.00 4.97 9.03
CA PHE A 79 -8.32 5.36 7.66
C PHE A 79 -9.50 4.53 7.16
N GLN A 80 -10.48 5.19 6.53
CA GLN A 80 -11.65 4.50 5.97
C GLN A 80 -11.34 4.02 4.55
N PRO A 81 -11.87 2.86 4.11
CA PRO A 81 -11.88 2.51 2.70
C PRO A 81 -12.64 3.59 1.93
N ALA A 82 -12.02 4.11 0.87
CA ALA A 82 -12.63 5.18 0.09
C ALA A 82 -13.80 4.69 -0.77
N ASP A 83 -14.73 5.59 -1.06
CA ASP A 83 -15.71 5.40 -2.14
C ASP A 83 -15.09 5.83 -3.47
N GLU A 84 -14.90 4.88 -4.37
CA GLU A 84 -14.29 5.08 -5.69
C GLU A 84 -15.34 5.08 -6.81
N GLY A 85 -16.60 5.38 -6.47
CA GLY A 85 -17.75 5.42 -7.37
C GLY A 85 -18.71 4.22 -7.25
N TRP A 86 -18.43 3.29 -6.34
CA TRP A 86 -19.23 2.07 -6.13
C TRP A 86 -19.69 1.91 -4.67
N GLY A 87 -19.52 2.95 -3.86
CA GLY A 87 -19.50 2.82 -2.40
C GLY A 87 -18.13 2.33 -1.91
N PRO A 88 -17.83 2.49 -0.62
CA PRO A 88 -16.61 1.94 -0.03
C PRO A 88 -16.63 0.41 -0.09
N ARG A 89 -15.47 -0.19 -0.38
CA ARG A 89 -15.33 -1.65 -0.37
C ARG A 89 -15.76 -2.24 0.99
N PRO A 90 -16.39 -3.42 1.02
CA PRO A 90 -16.84 -4.07 2.25
C PRO A 90 -15.67 -4.74 2.99
N VAL A 91 -14.68 -3.95 3.41
CA VAL A 91 -13.52 -4.38 4.19
C VAL A 91 -13.39 -3.55 5.47
N PRO A 92 -12.72 -4.05 6.52
CA PRO A 92 -12.51 -3.26 7.73
C PRO A 92 -11.75 -1.98 7.47
N LYS A 93 -12.01 -0.96 8.30
CA LYS A 93 -11.15 0.22 8.40
C LYS A 93 -9.70 -0.18 8.67
N VAL A 94 -8.78 0.65 8.20
CA VAL A 94 -7.36 0.46 8.42
C VAL A 94 -6.96 1.16 9.71
N VAL A 95 -6.41 0.43 10.67
CA VAL A 95 -5.87 0.99 11.91
C VAL A 95 -4.45 1.47 11.64
N GLY A 96 -4.16 2.72 11.99
CA GLY A 96 -2.85 3.34 11.83
C GLY A 96 -1.91 3.10 13.01
N HIS A 97 -0.67 3.56 12.87
CA HIS A 97 0.31 3.59 13.95
C HIS A 97 0.88 5.02 14.12
N PRO A 98 0.13 5.95 14.75
CA PRO A 98 0.46 7.39 14.77
C PRO A 98 1.87 7.72 15.27
N ASP A 99 2.33 7.03 16.32
CA ASP A 99 3.64 7.32 16.93
C ASP A 99 4.80 7.03 15.97
N LEU A 100 4.85 5.81 15.40
CA LEU A 100 5.84 5.45 14.40
C LEU A 100 5.69 6.29 13.11
N ALA A 101 4.46 6.56 12.65
CA ALA A 101 4.24 7.38 11.46
C ALA A 101 4.79 8.80 11.65
N SER A 102 4.53 9.41 12.80
CA SER A 102 5.02 10.75 13.15
C SER A 102 6.55 10.77 13.31
N HIS A 103 7.11 9.73 13.92
CA HIS A 103 8.56 9.54 14.03
C HIS A 103 9.23 9.43 12.65
N ILE A 104 8.65 8.62 11.74
CA ILE A 104 9.14 8.49 10.37
C ILE A 104 9.04 9.83 9.63
N ALA A 105 7.90 10.52 9.74
CA ALA A 105 7.72 11.82 9.11
C ALA A 105 8.79 12.83 9.57
N GLN A 106 9.00 12.97 10.88
CA GLN A 106 10.01 13.86 11.46
C GLN A 106 11.42 13.49 10.98
N SER A 107 11.81 12.22 11.11
CA SER A 107 13.15 11.76 10.74
C SER A 107 13.44 11.89 9.25
N VAL A 108 12.47 11.59 8.39
CA VAL A 108 12.64 11.70 6.93
C VAL A 108 12.68 13.16 6.48
N ILE A 109 11.88 14.06 7.09
CA ILE A 109 11.97 15.50 6.82
C ILE A 109 13.35 16.05 7.21
N GLN A 110 13.90 15.64 8.35
CA GLN A 110 15.27 16.01 8.76
C GLN A 110 16.38 15.40 7.89
N GLN A 111 16.03 14.53 6.93
CA GLN A 111 16.92 13.98 5.91
C GLN A 111 16.72 14.64 4.53
N ASP A 112 16.18 15.87 4.49
CA ASP A 112 15.95 16.68 3.30
C ASP A 112 14.96 16.07 2.28
N PHE A 113 13.88 15.51 2.81
CA PHE A 113 12.69 15.12 2.03
C PHE A 113 11.48 15.97 2.42
N ASP A 114 10.88 16.60 1.41
CA ASP A 114 9.64 17.36 1.57
C ASP A 114 8.45 16.38 1.62
N LEU A 115 8.10 15.90 2.81
CA LEU A 115 6.93 15.06 3.04
C LEU A 115 5.69 15.90 3.35
N THR A 116 4.56 15.51 2.76
CA THR A 116 3.24 15.96 3.21
C THR A 116 2.75 15.04 4.33
N ILE A 117 2.44 15.62 5.50
CA ILE A 117 1.83 14.88 6.62
C ILE A 117 0.31 14.92 6.48
N VAL A 118 -0.34 13.76 6.49
CA VAL A 118 -1.78 13.64 6.27
C VAL A 118 -2.46 13.00 7.48
N ASN A 119 -3.14 13.83 8.27
CA ASN A 119 -3.86 13.41 9.48
C ASN A 119 -5.30 12.94 9.21
N LYS A 120 -5.79 13.10 7.99
CA LYS A 120 -7.12 12.64 7.59
C LYS A 120 -7.14 12.40 6.08
N MET A 121 -7.39 11.15 5.70
CA MET A 121 -7.67 10.73 4.34
C MET A 121 -8.37 9.37 4.37
N ASP A 122 -9.08 9.07 3.29
CA ASP A 122 -9.54 7.71 3.01
C ASP A 122 -8.45 6.96 2.21
N VAL A 123 -8.50 5.64 2.21
CA VAL A 123 -7.54 4.78 1.53
C VAL A 123 -8.23 3.97 0.44
N ASP A 124 -7.70 4.06 -0.78
CA ASP A 124 -8.28 3.46 -1.98
C ASP A 124 -7.87 1.97 -2.17
N HIS A 125 -8.24 1.41 -3.33
CA HIS A 125 -7.87 0.06 -3.73
C HIS A 125 -6.36 -0.19 -3.74
N GLY A 126 -5.55 0.84 -4.01
CA GLY A 126 -4.10 0.77 -4.05
C GLY A 126 -3.51 0.28 -2.72
N LEU A 127 -4.20 0.56 -1.61
CA LEU A 127 -3.84 0.11 -0.28
C LEU A 127 -4.65 -1.12 0.15
N THR A 128 -5.98 -1.11 -0.02
CA THR A 128 -6.86 -2.13 0.57
C THR A 128 -6.87 -3.47 -0.19
N VAL A 129 -6.58 -3.49 -1.50
CA VAL A 129 -6.50 -4.73 -2.28
C VAL A 129 -5.29 -5.59 -1.86
N PRO A 130 -4.07 -5.03 -1.75
CA PRO A 130 -2.92 -5.75 -1.18
C PRO A 130 -3.17 -6.35 0.20
N LEU A 131 -3.88 -5.64 1.08
CA LEU A 131 -4.24 -6.18 2.40
C LEU A 131 -5.17 -7.40 2.27
N SER A 132 -6.22 -7.33 1.45
CA SER A 132 -7.09 -8.48 1.18
C SER A 132 -6.33 -9.67 0.57
N LEU A 133 -5.41 -9.40 -0.36
CA LEU A 133 -4.59 -10.42 -1.01
C LEU A 133 -3.70 -11.17 -0.02
N MET A 134 -2.96 -10.43 0.81
CA MET A 134 -1.97 -10.98 1.74
C MET A 134 -2.57 -11.52 3.04
N CYS A 135 -3.60 -10.85 3.56
CA CYS A 135 -4.20 -11.17 4.86
C CYS A 135 -5.50 -11.98 4.76
N GLY A 136 -6.00 -12.20 3.54
CA GLY A 136 -7.28 -12.87 3.30
C GLY A 136 -8.48 -11.96 3.51
N GLU A 137 -9.66 -12.53 3.29
CA GLU A 137 -10.95 -11.86 3.50
C GLU A 137 -11.18 -11.62 5.00
N GLN A 138 -11.74 -10.45 5.31
CA GLN A 138 -12.05 -10.01 6.66
C GLN A 138 -13.51 -9.56 6.72
N ASP A 139 -14.21 -9.86 7.80
CA ASP A 139 -15.57 -9.36 8.00
C ASP A 139 -15.53 -7.83 8.19
N PRO A 140 -16.27 -7.03 7.40
CA PRO A 140 -16.18 -5.57 7.46
C PRO A 140 -16.66 -4.94 8.76
N LYS A 141 -17.50 -5.64 9.54
CA LYS A 141 -18.12 -5.10 10.76
C LYS A 141 -17.36 -5.52 12.02
N THR A 142 -16.81 -6.73 12.01
CA THR A 142 -16.24 -7.39 13.19
C THR A 142 -14.79 -7.81 13.02
N GLY A 143 -14.30 -7.87 11.79
CA GLY A 143 -12.92 -8.19 11.46
C GLY A 143 -11.98 -7.00 11.62
N SER A 144 -10.69 -7.29 11.55
CA SER A 144 -9.62 -6.31 11.60
C SER A 144 -8.41 -6.84 10.85
N TRP A 145 -7.64 -5.96 10.21
CA TRP A 145 -6.34 -6.31 9.66
C TRP A 145 -5.41 -6.82 10.78
N PRO A 146 -4.50 -7.76 10.48
CA PRO A 146 -3.71 -8.44 11.52
C PRO A 146 -2.72 -7.53 12.25
N CYS A 147 -2.40 -6.36 11.68
CA CYS A 147 -1.48 -5.37 12.22
C CYS A 147 -1.89 -3.96 11.77
N PRO A 148 -1.48 -2.90 12.51
CA PRO A 148 -1.53 -1.54 12.03
C PRO A 148 -0.82 -1.33 10.68
N VAL A 149 -1.30 -0.35 9.92
CA VAL A 149 -0.75 0.04 8.61
C VAL A 149 -0.54 1.55 8.58
N ILE A 150 0.65 1.97 8.15
CA ILE A 150 0.98 3.37 7.86
C ILE A 150 0.88 3.55 6.33
N PRO A 151 -0.13 4.26 5.82
CA PRO A 151 -0.23 4.56 4.40
C PRO A 151 0.88 5.53 3.98
N PHE A 152 1.56 5.23 2.88
CA PHE A 152 2.56 6.09 2.28
C PHE A 152 2.24 6.28 0.80
N ALA A 153 1.56 7.37 0.46
CA ALA A 153 1.14 7.68 -0.90
C ALA A 153 2.26 8.38 -1.68
N VAL A 154 2.46 7.95 -2.93
CA VAL A 154 3.44 8.51 -3.87
C VAL A 154 2.73 8.97 -5.13
N ASN A 155 2.92 10.23 -5.54
CA ASN A 155 2.37 10.70 -6.81
C ASN A 155 3.08 10.02 -7.99
N VAL A 156 2.31 9.24 -8.74
CA VAL A 156 2.71 8.72 -10.07
C VAL A 156 1.65 9.00 -11.14
N VAL A 157 0.64 9.81 -10.81
CA VAL A 157 -0.50 10.12 -11.67
C VAL A 157 -0.23 11.39 -12.48
N GLN A 158 0.23 12.45 -11.80
CA GLN A 158 0.47 13.75 -12.43
C GLN A 158 1.97 14.01 -12.59
N TYR A 159 2.41 14.25 -13.83
CA TYR A 159 3.81 14.55 -14.13
C TYR A 159 4.17 16.02 -13.79
N PRO A 160 5.42 16.30 -13.39
CA PRO A 160 6.52 15.34 -13.19
C PRO A 160 6.37 14.52 -11.89
N VAL A 161 6.72 13.24 -11.97
CA VAL A 161 6.72 12.28 -10.85
C VAL A 161 8.14 12.17 -10.26
N PRO A 162 8.33 11.71 -9.01
CA PRO A 162 9.67 11.55 -8.45
C PRO A 162 10.48 10.54 -9.27
N THR A 163 11.78 10.81 -9.44
CA THR A 163 12.66 9.90 -10.16
C THR A 163 12.88 8.60 -9.38
N GLY A 164 13.21 7.52 -10.08
CA GLY A 164 13.54 6.23 -9.42
C GLY A 164 14.66 6.37 -8.39
N GLN A 165 15.66 7.21 -8.64
CA GLN A 165 16.73 7.50 -7.68
C GLN A 165 16.20 8.21 -6.42
N ARG A 166 15.24 9.15 -6.56
CA ARG A 166 14.62 9.83 -5.41
C ARG A 166 13.82 8.84 -4.57
N CYS A 167 13.07 7.92 -5.20
CA CYS A 167 12.35 6.85 -4.49
C CYS A 167 13.31 5.88 -3.77
N PHE A 168 14.43 5.50 -4.42
CA PHE A 168 15.44 4.66 -3.78
C PHE A 168 16.06 5.35 -2.55
N ASN A 169 16.43 6.63 -2.67
CA ASN A 169 16.98 7.41 -1.57
C ASN A 169 15.96 7.60 -0.44
N LEU A 170 14.67 7.78 -0.77
CA LEU A 170 13.60 7.83 0.22
C LEU A 170 13.50 6.52 1.03
N GLY A 171 13.59 5.37 0.36
CA GLY A 171 13.64 4.07 1.05
C GLY A 171 14.82 3.95 2.03
N ARG A 172 15.98 4.51 1.68
CA ARG A 172 17.15 4.59 2.59
C ARG A 172 16.87 5.50 3.79
N ALA A 173 16.16 6.61 3.60
CA ALA A 173 15.78 7.52 4.68
C ALA A 173 14.74 6.90 5.62
N ILE A 174 13.73 6.22 5.07
CA ILE A 174 12.72 5.47 5.83
C ILE A 174 13.39 4.37 6.67
N ARG A 175 14.35 3.62 6.11
CA ARG A 175 15.10 2.61 6.87
C ARG A 175 15.76 3.20 8.11
N LYS A 176 16.50 4.30 7.96
CA LYS A 176 17.16 4.98 9.08
C LYS A 176 16.15 5.45 10.13
N ALA A 177 15.01 5.98 9.68
CA ALA A 177 13.94 6.41 10.58
C ALA A 177 13.36 5.24 11.39
N VAL A 178 13.09 4.10 10.75
CA VAL A 178 12.61 2.90 11.44
C VAL A 178 13.65 2.39 12.43
N GLU A 179 14.92 2.27 12.02
CA GLU A 179 16.00 1.76 12.88
C GLU A 179 16.27 2.67 14.11
N SER A 180 15.89 3.95 14.04
CA SER A 180 16.02 4.91 15.14
C SER A 180 14.77 5.02 16.02
N TYR A 181 13.75 4.18 15.82
CA TYR A 181 12.57 4.15 16.67
C TYR A 181 12.81 3.26 17.90
N ASP A 182 12.47 3.79 19.08
CA ASP A 182 12.89 3.20 20.37
C ASP A 182 12.24 1.85 20.68
N GLN A 183 11.02 1.61 20.19
CA GLN A 183 10.30 0.37 20.48
C GLN A 183 10.89 -0.83 19.72
N ASP A 184 10.92 -2.01 20.35
CA ASP A 184 11.40 -3.24 19.71
C ASP A 184 10.31 -3.93 18.89
N ILE A 185 10.01 -3.38 17.71
CA ILE A 185 8.95 -3.85 16.81
C ILE A 185 9.48 -4.32 15.44
N ASN A 186 8.80 -5.30 14.86
CA ASN A 186 9.03 -5.80 13.51
C ASN A 186 8.19 -4.98 12.51
N VAL A 187 8.86 -4.29 11.59
CA VAL A 187 8.25 -3.47 10.55
C VAL A 187 8.35 -4.17 9.21
N HIS A 188 7.25 -4.25 8.46
CA HIS A 188 7.30 -4.61 7.04
C HIS A 188 7.18 -3.36 6.17
N ILE A 189 7.90 -3.35 5.04
CA ILE A 189 7.73 -2.33 3.99
C ILE A 189 7.07 -2.97 2.79
N TRP A 190 5.89 -2.50 2.39
CA TRP A 190 5.17 -3.04 1.24
C TRP A 190 5.23 -2.03 0.09
N GLY A 191 5.56 -2.49 -1.12
CA GLY A 191 5.48 -1.71 -2.34
C GLY A 191 4.42 -2.29 -3.26
N THR A 192 3.42 -1.48 -3.62
CA THR A 192 2.25 -1.99 -4.35
C THR A 192 2.09 -1.33 -5.71
N GLY A 193 1.46 -2.06 -6.64
CA GLY A 193 1.21 -1.60 -8.01
C GLY A 193 1.99 -2.35 -9.08
N GLY A 194 1.85 -1.92 -10.32
CA GLY A 194 2.47 -2.57 -11.48
C GLY A 194 1.82 -3.91 -11.90
N MET A 195 2.47 -4.72 -12.75
CA MET A 195 3.75 -4.44 -13.44
C MET A 195 3.49 -3.76 -14.79
N SER A 196 3.91 -4.34 -15.92
CA SER A 196 3.59 -3.77 -17.23
C SER A 196 2.09 -3.74 -17.48
N HIS A 197 1.54 -2.54 -17.67
CA HIS A 197 0.17 -2.31 -18.10
C HIS A 197 0.03 -0.90 -18.67
N GLN A 198 -0.96 -0.70 -19.55
CA GLN A 198 -1.36 0.63 -20.01
C GLN A 198 -2.89 0.70 -20.08
N LEU A 199 -3.47 1.70 -19.40
CA LEU A 199 -4.92 1.85 -19.27
C LEU A 199 -5.53 2.81 -20.31
N GLN A 200 -4.72 3.64 -20.95
CA GLN A 200 -5.22 4.76 -21.77
C GLN A 200 -4.76 4.72 -23.23
N GLY A 201 -5.61 5.26 -24.10
CA GLY A 201 -5.33 5.50 -25.52
C GLY A 201 -5.25 4.24 -26.36
N ALA A 202 -4.83 4.38 -27.62
CA ALA A 202 -4.77 3.29 -28.61
C ALA A 202 -3.78 2.16 -28.25
N ARG A 203 -2.88 2.38 -27.28
CA ARG A 203 -1.92 1.39 -26.78
C ARG A 203 -2.39 0.73 -25.47
N ALA A 204 -3.63 0.95 -25.04
CA ALA A 204 -4.20 0.27 -23.89
C ALA A 204 -4.15 -1.26 -24.08
N GLY A 205 -3.89 -2.00 -22.99
CA GLY A 205 -3.70 -3.46 -23.03
C GLY A 205 -2.28 -3.94 -23.34
N LEU A 206 -1.31 -3.03 -23.46
CA LEU A 206 0.11 -3.38 -23.55
C LEU A 206 0.55 -4.19 -22.31
N ILE A 207 1.22 -5.32 -22.57
CA ILE A 207 1.93 -6.13 -21.57
C ILE A 207 3.35 -6.36 -22.09
N ASN A 208 4.34 -6.31 -21.20
CA ASN A 208 5.74 -6.57 -21.51
C ASN A 208 6.36 -7.52 -20.47
N LYS A 209 6.11 -8.81 -20.66
CA LYS A 209 6.61 -9.87 -19.77
C LYS A 209 8.14 -9.91 -19.71
N GLU A 210 8.83 -9.63 -20.81
CA GLU A 210 10.30 -9.67 -20.84
C GLU A 210 10.89 -8.60 -19.92
N TRP A 211 10.34 -7.38 -19.96
CA TRP A 211 10.72 -6.31 -19.04
C TRP A 211 10.44 -6.66 -17.58
N ASP A 212 9.25 -7.20 -17.31
CA ASP A 212 8.81 -7.52 -15.94
C ASP A 212 9.66 -8.61 -15.26
N ASN A 213 10.47 -9.37 -16.01
CA ASN A 213 11.32 -10.45 -15.49
C ASN A 213 12.83 -10.14 -15.53
N GLN A 214 13.21 -8.85 -15.68
CA GLN A 214 14.59 -8.37 -15.57
C GLN A 214 14.89 -7.82 -14.17
#